data_AF-A0A098S6T6-F1
#
_entry.id   AF-A0A098S6T6-F1
#
_cell.length_a   1.000
_cell.length_b   1.000
_cell.length_c   1.000
_cell.angle_alpha   90.00
_cell.angle_beta   90.00
_cell.angle_gamma   90.00
#
_symmetry.space_group_name_H-M   'P 1'
#
loop_
_entity.id
_entity.type
_entity.pdbx_description
1 polymer ?
#
loop_
_entity_poly.entity_id
_entity_poly.type
_entity_poly.pdbx_seq_one_letter_code
_entity_poly.pdbx_strand_id
1 'polypeptide(L)'
;MIKTPGSKHIYNGPDADALKVKYNKNKIEICYDDLGFPDFSPFVERFTNPINGNLIEAVVDIGSFEGSHQSDYNAANTILRSIVGDDNLNFPATISGINYTWHHHQDGKTMMLVPSGLNHGQYAATHLGGKTIHNKGAGSVFPSPADVGSYLKNCE
;
A
#
# COMPACT_ATOMS: atom_id res chain seq x y z
N MET A 1 -12.10 4.51 12.40
CA MET A 1 -12.56 5.90 12.19
C MET A 1 -11.84 6.44 10.96
N ILE A 2 -12.55 7.08 10.04
CA ILE A 2 -11.95 7.83 8.92
C ILE A 2 -11.35 9.11 9.51
N LYS A 3 -10.08 9.42 9.19
CA LYS A 3 -9.40 10.61 9.73
C LYS A 3 -9.80 11.84 8.92
N THR A 4 -9.67 13.03 9.52
CA THR A 4 -9.98 14.28 8.83
C THR A 4 -9.01 14.47 7.66
N PRO A 5 -9.51 14.89 6.48
CA PRO A 5 -8.69 15.39 5.39
C PRO A 5 -7.56 16.31 5.85
N GLY A 6 -6.34 16.10 5.32
CA GLY A 6 -5.17 16.93 5.65
C GLY A 6 -4.55 16.68 7.01
N SER A 7 -5.09 15.72 7.77
CA SER A 7 -4.36 15.18 8.89
C SER A 7 -3.17 14.34 8.42
N LYS A 8 -2.19 14.19 9.30
CA LYS A 8 -1.01 13.36 9.09
C LYS A 8 -0.80 12.42 10.26
N HIS A 9 -0.29 11.25 9.95
CA HIS A 9 0.18 10.28 10.94
C HIS A 9 1.71 10.23 10.90
N ILE A 10 2.34 10.45 12.05
CA ILE A 10 3.78 10.27 12.21
C ILE A 10 4.02 8.84 12.69
N TYR A 11 4.66 8.04 11.87
CA TYR A 11 5.04 6.68 12.21
C TYR A 11 6.36 6.66 13.00
N ASN A 12 6.29 6.13 14.22
CA ASN A 12 7.44 5.98 15.13
C ASN A 12 7.57 4.52 15.63
N GLY A 13 7.21 3.54 14.79
CA GLY A 13 7.36 2.14 15.15
C GLY A 13 8.81 1.63 15.10
N PRO A 14 9.04 0.36 15.44
CA PRO A 14 10.38 -0.19 15.65
C PRO A 14 11.27 -0.21 14.40
N ASP A 15 10.68 -0.23 13.20
CA ASP A 15 11.39 -0.18 11.91
C ASP A 15 11.47 1.24 11.32
N ALA A 16 11.04 2.28 12.06
CA ALA A 16 11.00 3.66 11.55
C ALA A 16 12.38 4.18 11.09
N ASP A 17 13.46 3.81 11.76
CA ASP A 17 14.82 4.21 11.35
C ASP A 17 15.22 3.56 10.01
N ALA A 18 14.94 2.27 9.84
CA ALA A 18 15.19 1.57 8.58
C ALA A 18 14.36 2.16 7.43
N LEU A 19 13.09 2.50 7.70
CA LEU A 19 12.21 3.14 6.73
C LEU A 19 12.70 4.54 6.34
N LYS A 20 13.16 5.34 7.31
CA LYS A 20 13.72 6.68 7.05
C LYS A 20 14.92 6.61 6.11
N VAL A 21 15.83 5.66 6.35
CA VAL A 21 16.98 5.43 5.48
C VAL A 21 16.51 4.98 4.09
N LYS A 22 15.64 3.96 4.02
CA LYS A 22 15.16 3.40 2.74
C LYS A 22 14.48 4.43 1.84
N TYR A 23 13.59 5.24 2.42
CA TYR A 23 12.80 6.21 1.66
C TYR A 23 13.42 7.62 1.64
N ASN A 24 14.64 7.77 2.16
CA ASN A 24 15.37 9.04 2.26
C ASN A 24 14.51 10.15 2.90
N LYS A 25 13.98 9.88 4.09
CA LYS A 25 13.13 10.81 4.85
C LYS A 25 13.67 11.05 6.25
N ASN A 26 13.49 12.27 6.76
CA ASN A 26 13.81 12.61 8.15
C ASN A 26 12.78 12.05 9.16
N LYS A 27 11.57 11.76 8.69
CA LYS A 27 10.45 11.20 9.45
C LYS A 27 9.51 10.46 8.49
N ILE A 28 8.82 9.45 8.99
CA ILE A 28 7.82 8.72 8.21
C ILE A 28 6.46 9.36 8.49
N GLU A 29 6.00 10.17 7.54
CA GLU A 29 4.69 10.83 7.59
C GLU A 29 3.76 10.21 6.55
N ILE A 30 2.59 9.76 7.00
CA ILE A 30 1.51 9.27 6.15
C ILE A 30 0.41 10.33 6.14
N CYS A 31 0.13 10.86 4.95
CA CYS A 31 -0.95 11.80 4.73
C CYS A 31 -2.28 11.08 4.61
N TYR A 32 -3.36 11.72 5.01
CA TYR A 32 -4.70 11.28 4.66
C TYR A 32 -5.25 12.14 3.53
N ASP A 33 -5.86 11.50 2.53
CA ASP A 33 -6.53 12.18 1.42
C ASP A 33 -7.78 12.94 1.89
N ASP A 34 -8.45 13.61 0.95
CA ASP A 34 -9.70 14.36 1.19
C ASP A 34 -10.91 13.49 1.57
N LEU A 35 -10.77 12.17 1.48
CA LEU A 35 -11.74 11.18 1.93
C LEU A 35 -11.32 10.53 3.25
N GLY A 36 -10.15 10.89 3.79
CA GLY A 36 -9.61 10.40 5.04
C GLY A 36 -8.95 9.01 4.98
N PHE A 37 -8.54 8.55 3.79
CA PHE A 37 -7.74 7.35 3.59
C PHE A 37 -6.24 7.66 3.61
N PRO A 38 -5.42 6.78 4.21
CA PRO A 38 -3.97 6.98 4.23
C PRO A 38 -3.36 6.80 2.84
N ASP A 39 -2.56 7.77 2.42
CA ASP A 39 -1.74 7.68 1.22
C ASP A 39 -0.44 6.93 1.51
N PHE A 40 -0.40 5.66 1.11
CA PHE A 40 0.81 4.84 1.20
C PHE A 40 1.68 4.87 -0.06
N SER A 41 1.29 5.60 -1.12
CA SER A 41 2.06 5.67 -2.39
C SER A 41 3.55 5.98 -2.22
N PRO A 42 4.00 6.84 -1.27
CA PRO A 42 5.42 7.12 -1.11
C PRO A 42 6.24 5.93 -0.57
N PHE A 43 5.56 4.92 -0.02
CA PHE A 43 6.15 3.80 0.70
C PHE A 43 5.92 2.45 0.00
N VAL A 44 5.45 2.47 -1.25
CA VAL A 44 5.30 1.25 -2.06
C VAL A 44 6.67 0.70 -2.41
N GLU A 45 6.82 -0.61 -2.29
CA GLU A 45 8.05 -1.29 -2.67
C GLU A 45 8.29 -1.24 -4.18
N ARG A 46 9.56 -1.13 -4.57
CA ARG A 46 9.95 -1.06 -5.99
C ARG A 46 10.86 -2.21 -6.36
N PHE A 47 10.60 -2.80 -7.52
CA PHE A 47 11.41 -3.87 -8.10
C PHE A 47 12.04 -3.40 -9.41
N THR A 48 13.22 -3.91 -9.74
CA THR A 48 13.82 -3.67 -11.05
C THR A 48 13.20 -4.60 -12.07
N ASN A 49 12.68 -4.04 -13.17
CA ASN A 49 12.21 -4.81 -14.32
C ASN A 49 13.41 -5.54 -14.96
N PRO A 50 13.36 -6.87 -15.13
CA PRO A 50 14.49 -7.63 -15.68
C PRO A 50 14.71 -7.37 -17.18
N ILE A 51 13.71 -6.85 -17.90
CA ILE A 51 13.77 -6.62 -19.34
C ILE A 51 14.41 -5.26 -19.66
N ASN A 52 14.00 -4.20 -18.97
CA ASN A 52 14.40 -2.82 -19.31
C ASN A 52 15.15 -2.08 -18.19
N GLY A 53 15.31 -2.69 -17.01
CA GLY A 53 16.01 -2.09 -15.87
C GLY A 53 15.25 -0.98 -15.13
N ASN A 54 14.03 -0.63 -15.57
CA ASN A 54 13.24 0.41 -14.92
C ASN A 54 12.68 -0.08 -13.59
N LEU A 55 12.46 0.86 -12.66
CA LEU A 55 11.76 0.56 -11.42
C LEU A 55 10.25 0.38 -11.67
N ILE A 56 9.69 -0.67 -11.09
CA ILE A 56 8.27 -0.98 -11.08
C ILE A 56 7.78 -0.84 -9.65
N GLU A 57 6.72 -0.06 -9.44
CA GLU A 57 6.03 -0.02 -8.15
C GLU A 57 5.16 -1.26 -8.00
N ALA A 58 5.23 -1.91 -6.84
CA ALA A 58 4.43 -3.09 -6.53
C ALA A 58 2.97 -2.72 -6.19
N VAL A 59 2.28 -2.20 -7.21
CA VAL A 59 0.85 -1.87 -7.23
C VAL A 59 0.19 -2.76 -8.27
N VAL A 60 -0.76 -3.60 -7.85
CA VAL A 60 -1.38 -4.61 -8.73
C VAL A 60 -2.90 -4.61 -8.60
N ASP A 61 -3.61 -4.61 -9.73
CA ASP A 61 -5.07 -4.77 -9.78
C ASP A 61 -5.41 -6.28 -9.78
N ILE A 62 -6.08 -6.76 -8.73
CA ILE A 62 -6.50 -8.17 -8.60
C ILE A 62 -7.95 -8.40 -9.07
N GLY A 63 -8.55 -7.43 -9.75
CA GLY A 63 -9.91 -7.46 -10.28
C GLY A 63 -10.97 -7.04 -9.26
N SER A 64 -11.01 -7.71 -8.10
CA SER A 64 -11.93 -7.36 -7.00
C SER A 64 -11.58 -8.11 -5.70
N PHE A 65 -11.91 -7.54 -4.54
CA PHE A 65 -11.69 -8.13 -3.22
C PHE A 65 -12.78 -9.13 -2.76
N GLU A 66 -13.34 -9.92 -3.67
CA GLU A 66 -14.40 -10.91 -3.39
C GLU A 66 -13.94 -12.10 -2.52
N GLY A 67 -12.63 -12.34 -2.42
CA GLY A 67 -12.06 -13.52 -1.76
C GLY A 67 -11.85 -13.39 -0.25
N SER A 68 -11.01 -14.24 0.32
CA SER A 68 -10.39 -14.04 1.65
C SER A 68 -9.17 -13.11 1.53
N HIS A 69 -8.62 -12.60 2.65
CA HIS A 69 -7.33 -11.87 2.58
C HIS A 69 -6.23 -12.72 1.94
N GLN A 70 -6.18 -14.02 2.25
CA GLN A 70 -5.17 -14.92 1.74
C GLN A 70 -5.29 -15.11 0.22
N SER A 71 -6.50 -15.22 -0.32
CA SER A 71 -6.69 -15.35 -1.77
C SER A 71 -6.30 -14.07 -2.51
N ASP A 72 -6.60 -12.90 -1.93
CA ASP A 72 -6.22 -11.61 -2.51
C ASP A 72 -4.69 -11.47 -2.53
N TYR A 73 -4.02 -11.90 -1.46
CA TYR A 73 -2.55 -11.91 -1.38
C TYR A 73 -1.94 -12.86 -2.40
N ASN A 74 -2.53 -14.04 -2.59
CA ASN A 74 -2.08 -15.01 -3.60
C ASN A 74 -2.24 -14.45 -5.02
N ALA A 75 -3.35 -13.77 -5.30
CA ALA A 75 -3.57 -13.09 -6.58
C ALA A 75 -2.53 -11.98 -6.81
N ALA A 76 -2.32 -11.11 -5.82
CA ALA A 76 -1.35 -10.03 -5.90
C ALA A 76 0.09 -10.55 -6.10
N ASN A 77 0.49 -11.60 -5.37
CA ASN A 77 1.78 -12.27 -5.56
C ASN A 77 1.91 -12.81 -6.98
N THR A 78 0.88 -13.49 -7.49
CA THR A 78 0.90 -14.07 -8.85
C THR A 78 1.11 -12.99 -9.92
N ILE A 79 0.38 -11.86 -9.81
CA ILE A 79 0.52 -10.75 -10.75
C ILE A 79 1.91 -10.11 -10.64
N LEU A 80 2.39 -9.85 -9.43
CA LEU A 80 3.72 -9.24 -9.23
C LEU A 80 4.83 -10.12 -9.81
N ARG A 81 4.81 -11.45 -9.58
CA ARG A 81 5.79 -12.38 -10.17
C ARG A 81 5.81 -12.28 -11.69
N SER A 82 4.63 -12.20 -12.33
CA SER A 82 4.54 -12.07 -13.78
C SER A 82 5.13 -10.74 -14.28
N ILE A 83 5.00 -9.66 -13.52
CA ILE A 83 5.52 -8.34 -13.89
C ILE A 83 7.04 -8.24 -13.67
N VAL A 84 7.53 -8.77 -12.56
CA VAL A 84 8.94 -8.70 -12.15
C VAL A 84 9.77 -9.84 -12.73
N GLY A 85 9.15 -10.93 -13.19
CA GLY A 85 9.85 -12.10 -13.71
C GLY A 85 10.62 -12.89 -12.64
N ASP A 86 10.19 -12.85 -11.38
CA ASP A 86 10.76 -13.63 -10.28
C ASP A 86 9.67 -14.47 -9.61
N ASP A 87 9.67 -15.77 -9.88
CA ASP A 87 8.69 -16.72 -9.36
C ASP A 87 8.78 -16.95 -7.84
N ASN A 88 9.88 -16.55 -7.20
CA ASN A 88 10.09 -16.74 -5.78
C ASN A 88 9.46 -15.63 -4.93
N LEU A 89 9.00 -14.53 -5.55
CA LEU A 89 8.37 -13.43 -4.83
C LEU A 89 7.05 -13.87 -4.19
N ASN A 90 6.99 -13.86 -2.87
CA ASN A 90 5.81 -14.23 -2.12
C ASN A 90 5.70 -13.39 -0.85
N PHE A 91 4.65 -12.58 -0.76
CA PHE A 91 4.39 -11.69 0.38
C PHE A 91 3.18 -12.17 1.19
N PRO A 92 3.15 -11.96 2.51
CA PRO A 92 4.09 -11.14 3.31
C PRO A 92 5.50 -11.77 3.46
N ALA A 93 6.53 -10.93 3.43
CA ALA A 93 7.94 -11.33 3.52
C ALA A 93 8.84 -10.16 3.96
N THR A 94 10.09 -10.46 4.31
CA THR A 94 11.09 -9.45 4.70
C THR A 94 12.02 -9.12 3.53
N ILE A 95 12.16 -7.83 3.21
CA ILE A 95 13.14 -7.33 2.24
C ILE A 95 14.08 -6.37 2.97
N SER A 96 15.38 -6.66 2.94
CA SER A 96 16.42 -5.81 3.55
C SER A 96 16.12 -5.42 5.01
N GLY A 97 15.59 -6.37 5.79
CA GLY A 97 15.25 -6.17 7.21
C GLY A 97 13.92 -5.46 7.49
N ILE A 98 13.14 -5.11 6.47
CA ILE A 98 11.80 -4.51 6.61
C ILE A 98 10.75 -5.54 6.21
N ASN A 99 9.71 -5.71 7.03
CA ASN A 99 8.60 -6.62 6.75
C ASN A 99 7.58 -5.96 5.83
N TYR A 100 7.20 -6.61 4.74
CA TYR A 100 6.22 -6.13 3.76
C TYR A 100 4.95 -6.99 3.75
N THR A 101 3.83 -6.33 3.48
CA THR A 101 2.51 -6.95 3.36
C THR A 101 1.70 -6.22 2.30
N TRP A 102 0.69 -6.89 1.76
CA TRP A 102 -0.23 -6.25 0.83
C TRP A 102 -1.24 -5.37 1.58
N HIS A 103 -1.38 -4.14 1.12
CA HIS A 103 -2.42 -3.22 1.54
C HIS A 103 -3.56 -3.22 0.52
N HIS A 104 -4.79 -3.47 0.98
CA HIS A 104 -6.02 -3.33 0.20
C HIS A 104 -6.40 -1.86 0.05
N HIS A 105 -6.20 -1.31 -1.14
CA HIS A 105 -6.57 0.06 -1.48
C HIS A 105 -8.10 0.26 -1.47
N GLN A 106 -8.57 1.48 -1.24
CA GLN A 106 -10.01 1.78 -1.08
C GLN A 106 -10.86 1.57 -2.35
N ASP A 107 -10.23 1.43 -3.53
CA ASP A 107 -10.89 1.17 -4.82
C ASP A 107 -11.48 -0.26 -4.94
N GLY A 108 -11.26 -1.11 -3.94
CA GLY A 108 -11.86 -2.45 -3.88
C GLY A 108 -11.20 -3.49 -4.81
N LYS A 109 -10.09 -3.16 -5.46
CA LYS A 109 -9.43 -4.06 -6.41
C LYS A 109 -7.90 -3.95 -6.47
N THR A 110 -7.32 -2.84 -6.02
CA THR A 110 -5.87 -2.64 -6.10
C THR A 110 -5.14 -3.00 -4.80
N MET A 111 -4.04 -3.73 -4.93
CA MET A 111 -3.16 -4.12 -3.84
C MET A 111 -1.84 -3.36 -3.94
N MET A 112 -1.39 -2.77 -2.85
CA MET A 112 -0.11 -2.07 -2.75
C MET A 112 0.83 -2.79 -1.79
N LEU A 113 2.03 -3.16 -2.23
CA LEU A 113 3.03 -3.78 -1.34
C LEU A 113 3.72 -2.69 -0.51
N VAL A 114 3.46 -2.68 0.80
CA VAL A 114 3.93 -1.64 1.71
C VAL A 114 4.57 -2.23 2.97
N PRO A 115 5.40 -1.47 3.70
CA PRO A 115 5.90 -1.91 4.99
C PRO A 115 4.73 -2.22 5.95
N SER A 116 4.79 -3.40 6.55
CA SER A 116 3.71 -3.97 7.37
C SER A 116 3.38 -3.08 8.56
N GLY A 117 4.39 -2.46 9.18
CA GLY A 117 4.23 -1.55 10.30
C GLY A 117 3.40 -0.30 9.96
N LEU A 118 3.39 0.14 8.71
CA LEU A 118 2.57 1.28 8.26
C LEU A 118 1.11 0.89 8.05
N ASN A 119 0.88 -0.34 7.57
CA ASN A 119 -0.45 -0.84 7.20
C ASN A 119 -1.24 -1.38 8.40
N HIS A 120 -0.59 -2.07 9.34
CA HIS A 120 -1.28 -2.67 10.48
C HIS A 120 -0.43 -2.72 11.76
N GLY A 121 -1.10 -2.78 12.91
CA GLY A 121 -0.47 -2.87 14.23
C GLY A 121 -0.59 -1.59 15.06
N GLN A 122 0.06 -1.58 16.22
CA GLN A 122 -0.10 -0.53 17.23
C GLN A 122 0.30 0.88 16.76
N TYR A 123 1.27 0.96 15.85
CA TYR A 123 1.84 2.24 15.37
C TYR A 123 1.33 2.63 13.98
N ALA A 124 0.48 1.81 13.36
CA ALA A 124 0.02 2.01 11.99
C ALA A 124 -0.93 3.22 11.88
N ALA A 125 -1.02 3.76 10.66
CA ALA A 125 -2.05 4.74 10.35
C ALA A 125 -3.42 4.10 10.54
N THR A 126 -4.24 4.65 11.43
CA THR A 126 -5.58 4.10 11.68
C THR A 126 -6.49 4.39 10.51
N HIS A 127 -7.03 3.36 9.87
CA HIS A 127 -7.92 3.50 8.72
C HIS A 127 -8.95 2.37 8.65
N LEU A 128 -9.96 2.53 7.80
CA LEU A 128 -10.80 1.41 7.37
C LEU A 128 -10.11 0.76 6.17
N GLY A 129 -9.82 -0.54 6.25
CA GLY A 129 -9.16 -1.25 5.14
C GLY A 129 -10.06 -1.34 3.90
N GLY A 130 -9.48 -1.27 2.71
CA GLY A 130 -10.22 -1.27 1.44
C GLY A 130 -11.19 -2.44 1.28
N LYS A 131 -10.84 -3.63 1.78
CA LYS A 131 -11.77 -4.77 1.79
C LYS A 131 -13.03 -4.55 2.63
N THR A 132 -12.92 -3.82 3.75
CA THR A 132 -14.11 -3.49 4.56
C THR A 132 -15.04 -2.54 3.82
N ILE A 133 -14.50 -1.68 2.96
CA ILE A 133 -15.25 -0.76 2.11
C ILE A 133 -15.91 -1.53 0.95
N HIS A 134 -15.14 -2.41 0.30
CA HIS A 134 -15.65 -3.33 -0.72
C HIS A 134 -16.83 -4.16 -0.21
N ASN A 135 -16.68 -4.82 0.94
CA ASN A 135 -17.73 -5.64 1.54
C ASN A 135 -19.00 -4.85 1.92
N LYS A 136 -18.91 -3.51 2.01
CA LYS A 136 -20.05 -2.61 2.22
C LYS A 136 -20.66 -2.11 0.90
N GLY A 137 -20.21 -2.63 -0.24
CA GLY A 137 -20.70 -2.27 -1.58
C GLY A 137 -20.17 -0.94 -2.11
N ALA A 138 -19.11 -0.39 -1.52
CA ALA A 138 -18.59 0.94 -1.85
C ALA A 138 -17.20 0.92 -2.54
N GLY A 139 -16.63 -0.25 -2.86
CA GLY A 139 -15.30 -0.32 -3.48
C GLY A 139 -15.22 0.37 -4.85
N SER A 140 -16.21 0.11 -5.72
CA SER A 140 -16.23 0.58 -7.10
C SER A 140 -16.52 2.08 -7.28
N VAL A 141 -16.82 2.81 -6.20
CA VAL A 141 -17.06 4.27 -6.25
C VAL A 141 -15.80 5.09 -5.94
N PHE A 142 -14.72 4.44 -5.49
CA PHE A 142 -13.45 5.11 -5.25
C PHE A 142 -12.48 4.87 -6.43
N PRO A 143 -11.81 5.91 -6.94
CA PRO A 143 -10.81 5.82 -8.02
C PRO A 143 -9.61 4.96 -7.64
N SER A 144 -8.97 4.39 -8.67
CA SER A 144 -7.75 3.58 -8.52
C SER A 144 -6.53 4.45 -8.18
N PRO A 145 -5.42 3.87 -7.68
CA PRO A 145 -4.18 4.62 -7.44
C PRO A 145 -3.60 5.35 -8.68
N ALA A 146 -3.90 4.86 -9.88
CA ALA A 146 -3.44 5.46 -11.14
C ALA A 146 -4.34 6.60 -11.62
N ASP A 147 -5.61 6.62 -11.19
CA ASP A 147 -6.57 7.70 -11.51
C ASP A 147 -6.42 8.90 -10.55
N VAL A 148 -5.47 8.84 -9.62
CA VAL A 148 -5.16 9.86 -8.58
C VAL A 148 -4.40 11.05 -9.16
N GLY A 149 -4.86 11.59 -10.27
CA GLY A 149 -4.53 12.95 -10.69
C GLY A 149 -5.21 14.04 -9.84
N SER A 150 -6.08 13.68 -8.87
CA SER A 150 -7.00 14.63 -8.23
C SER A 150 -7.24 14.49 -6.72
N TYR A 151 -6.53 13.63 -5.99
CA TYR A 151 -6.60 13.71 -4.52
C TYR A 151 -5.59 14.71 -4.01
N LEU A 152 -6.10 15.84 -3.49
CA LEU A 152 -5.27 16.82 -2.81
C LEU A 152 -4.58 16.10 -1.64
N LYS A 153 -3.25 15.93 -1.75
CA LYS A 153 -2.40 15.53 -0.64
C LYS A 153 -2.42 16.70 0.35
N ASN A 154 -3.41 16.68 1.23
CA ASN A 154 -3.73 17.83 2.08
C ASN A 154 -2.70 18.05 3.22
N CYS A 155 -1.52 17.42 3.16
CA CYS A 155 -0.38 17.80 3.98
C CYS A 155 0.75 18.31 3.10
N GLU A 156 0.66 19.59 2.76
CA GLU A 156 1.82 20.45 2.52
C GLU A 156 2.15 21.21 3.81
#